data_AF-A0AAU5AN97-F1
#
_entry.id   AF-A0AAU5AN97-F1
#
_cell.length_a   1.000
_cell.length_b   1.000
_cell.length_c   1.000
_cell.angle_alpha   90.00
_cell.angle_beta   90.00
_cell.angle_gamma   90.00
#
_symmetry.space_group_name_H-M   'P 1'
#
loop_
_entity.id
_entity.type
_entity.pdbx_description
1 polymer ?
#
loop_
_entity_poly.entity_id
_entity_poly.type
_entity_poly.pdbx_seq_one_letter_code
_entity_poly.pdbx_strand_id
1 'polypeptide(L)'
;MLAHGTKSEAETLKAEIGELLARRLKMTLSVEKTHITHIDDGFVFLGFHIQRRPWYDGRRVVLTIPSKPALASVMHKIKKLTGRSTTSLSLEQVLRSVNPVLRGWTAYFRYGASKRTLFSLVLRSYCWEAVRSRETACCRSSKARSSSRGPTRTAASTLSRATRIRA
;
A
#
# COMPACT_ATOMS: atom_id res chain seq x y z
N MET A 1 -7.62 10.99 -25.55
CA MET A 1 -7.17 10.79 -26.93
C MET A 1 -5.76 11.35 -27.06
N LEU A 2 -4.89 10.70 -27.82
CA LEU A 2 -3.58 11.26 -28.15
C LEU A 2 -3.70 11.89 -29.53
N ALA A 3 -3.43 13.19 -29.63
CA ALA A 3 -3.42 13.92 -30.89
C ALA A 3 -2.02 14.49 -31.10
N HIS A 4 -1.55 14.46 -32.35
CA HIS A 4 -0.35 15.17 -32.77
C HIS A 4 -0.80 16.46 -33.42
N GLY A 5 -0.39 17.61 -32.88
CA GLY A 5 -0.84 18.90 -33.37
C GLY A 5 -0.70 20.02 -32.37
N THR A 6 -1.20 21.19 -32.74
CA THR A 6 -1.28 22.36 -31.87
C THR A 6 -2.41 22.24 -30.86
N LYS A 7 -2.38 23.07 -29.81
CA LYS A 7 -3.44 23.10 -28.80
C LYS A 7 -4.81 23.44 -29.41
N SER A 8 -4.84 24.33 -30.40
CA SER A 8 -6.08 24.74 -31.08
C SER A 8 -6.72 23.58 -31.85
N GLU A 9 -5.93 22.78 -32.56
CA GLU A 9 -6.42 21.58 -33.26
C GLU A 9 -7.01 20.56 -32.28
N ALA A 10 -6.37 20.38 -31.11
CA ALA A 10 -6.87 19.48 -30.08
C ALA A 10 -8.21 19.96 -29.47
N GLU A 11 -8.43 21.28 -29.37
CA GLU A 11 -9.68 21.87 -28.90
C GLU A 11 -10.81 21.66 -29.92
N THR A 12 -10.54 21.87 -31.21
CA THR A 12 -11.49 21.60 -32.29
C THR A 12 -11.90 20.12 -32.31
N LEU A 13 -10.92 19.21 -32.27
CA LEU A 13 -11.19 17.76 -32.21
C LEU A 13 -12.00 17.36 -30.99
N LYS A 14 -11.75 17.97 -29.82
CA LYS A 14 -12.54 17.73 -28.61
C LYS A 14 -14.01 18.13 -28.81
N ALA A 15 -14.26 19.26 -29.47
CA ALA A 15 -15.62 19.73 -29.75
C ALA A 15 -16.35 18.79 -30.73
N GLU A 16 -15.71 18.40 -31.83
CA GLU A 16 -16.27 17.49 -32.83
C GLU A 16 -16.63 16.12 -32.23
N ILE A 17 -15.74 15.54 -31.44
CA ILE A 17 -15.99 14.26 -30.77
C ILE A 17 -17.12 14.42 -29.75
N GLY A 18 -17.16 15.52 -29.01
CA GLY A 18 -18.25 15.81 -28.07
C GLY A 18 -19.61 15.84 -28.75
N GLU A 19 -19.70 16.49 -29.92
CA GLU A 19 -20.92 16.56 -30.70
C GLU A 19 -21.31 15.18 -31.27
N LEU A 20 -20.34 14.40 -31.75
CA LEU A 20 -20.59 13.05 -32.26
C LEU A 20 -21.12 12.13 -31.15
N LEU A 21 -20.50 12.15 -29.97
CA LEU A 21 -20.92 11.37 -28.80
C LEU A 21 -22.34 11.76 -28.35
N ALA A 22 -22.65 13.06 -28.34
CA ALA A 22 -23.98 13.55 -28.00
C ALA A 22 -25.03 13.10 -29.02
N ARG A 23 -24.73 13.20 -30.32
CA ARG A 23 -25.67 12.85 -31.39
C ARG A 23 -25.92 11.35 -31.49
N ARG A 24 -24.87 10.52 -31.47
CA ARG A 24 -24.98 9.07 -31.74
C ARG A 24 -25.23 8.24 -30.48
N LEU A 25 -24.54 8.56 -29.40
CA LEU A 25 -24.53 7.75 -28.18
C LEU A 25 -25.33 8.39 -27.04
N LYS A 26 -25.84 9.62 -27.23
CA LYS A 26 -26.56 10.41 -26.21
C LYS A 26 -25.76 10.57 -24.92
N MET A 27 -24.44 10.70 -25.04
CA MET A 27 -23.53 10.91 -23.91
C MET A 27 -22.89 12.30 -23.98
N THR A 28 -22.79 12.96 -22.83
CA THR A 28 -22.11 14.26 -22.69
C THR A 28 -20.72 14.07 -22.08
N LEU A 29 -19.74 14.85 -22.56
CA LEU A 29 -18.39 14.83 -22.01
C LEU A 29 -18.35 15.58 -20.68
N SER A 30 -17.80 14.94 -19.65
CA SER A 30 -17.51 15.59 -18.37
C SER A 30 -16.32 16.54 -18.53
N VAL A 31 -16.54 17.83 -18.25
CA VAL A 31 -15.51 18.88 -18.36
C VAL A 31 -14.35 18.64 -17.41
N GLU A 32 -14.64 18.22 -16.18
CA GLU A 32 -13.62 17.97 -15.14
C GLU A 32 -12.63 16.86 -15.52
N LYS A 33 -13.11 15.82 -16.21
CA LYS A 33 -12.28 14.68 -16.59
C LYS A 33 -11.51 14.91 -17.90
N THR A 34 -11.99 15.81 -18.75
CA THR A 34 -11.46 16.00 -20.11
C THR A 34 -10.63 17.28 -20.22
N HIS A 35 -9.34 17.16 -19.96
CA HIS A 35 -8.38 18.25 -20.08
C HIS A 35 -7.34 17.93 -21.16
N ILE A 36 -6.80 18.98 -21.79
CA ILE A 36 -5.77 18.88 -22.83
C ILE A 36 -4.44 19.20 -22.17
N THR A 37 -3.50 18.26 -22.22
CA THR A 37 -2.16 18.39 -21.61
C THR A 37 -1.10 18.03 -22.62
N HIS A 38 0.03 18.74 -22.58
CA HIS A 38 1.17 18.40 -23.40
C HIS A 38 1.92 17.17 -22.83
N ILE A 39 2.59 16.40 -23.69
CA ILE A 39 3.31 15.19 -23.28
C ILE A 39 4.53 15.49 -22.37
N ASP A 40 5.04 16.72 -22.44
CA ASP A 40 6.18 17.16 -21.62
C ASP A 40 5.75 17.46 -20.18
N ASP A 41 4.54 17.98 -19.98
CA ASP A 41 3.94 18.19 -18.66
C ASP A 41 3.62 16.85 -17.99
N GLY A 42 3.24 15.88 -18.83
CA GLY A 42 2.86 14.53 -18.42
C GLY A 42 1.41 14.44 -17.96
N PHE A 43 0.86 13.23 -18.04
CA PHE A 43 -0.53 12.97 -17.64
C PHE A 43 -0.68 11.57 -17.07
N VAL A 44 -1.76 11.35 -16.32
CA VAL A 44 -2.09 10.04 -15.74
C VAL A 44 -3.15 9.35 -16.57
N PHE A 45 -2.83 8.17 -17.09
CA PHE A 45 -3.74 7.31 -17.84
C PHE A 45 -3.65 5.87 -17.36
N LEU A 46 -4.79 5.26 -17.01
CA LEU A 46 -4.88 3.87 -16.53
C LEU A 46 -3.93 3.51 -15.38
N GLY A 47 -3.63 4.48 -14.50
CA GLY A 47 -2.69 4.30 -13.40
C GLY A 47 -1.21 4.44 -13.78
N PHE A 48 -0.91 4.79 -15.03
CA PHE A 48 0.42 5.17 -15.49
C PHE A 48 0.54 6.68 -15.61
N HIS A 49 1.59 7.24 -15.05
CA HIS A 49 2.05 8.58 -15.33
C HIS A 49 2.99 8.52 -16.54
N ILE A 50 2.54 9.07 -17.66
CA ILE A 50 3.26 9.11 -18.93
C ILE A 50 3.84 10.50 -19.09
N GLN A 51 5.16 10.58 -19.27
CA GLN A 51 5.84 11.86 -19.47
C GLN A 51 7.04 11.70 -20.41
N ARG A 52 7.21 12.64 -21.33
CA ARG A 52 8.42 12.73 -22.15
C ARG A 52 9.51 13.50 -21.40
N ARG A 53 10.68 12.90 -21.21
CA ARG A 53 11.82 13.54 -20.54
C ARG A 53 13.10 13.40 -21.37
N PRO A 54 14.03 14.37 -21.26
CA PRO A 54 15.36 14.20 -21.83
C PRO A 54 16.10 13.05 -21.13
N TRP A 55 16.77 12.25 -21.93
CA TRP A 55 17.62 11.15 -21.49
C TRP A 55 19.08 11.60 -21.46
N TYR A 56 19.96 10.79 -20.86
CA TYR A 56 21.39 11.14 -20.73
C TYR A 56 22.06 11.38 -22.09
N ASP A 57 21.60 10.73 -23.15
CA ASP A 57 22.08 10.89 -24.54
C ASP A 57 21.46 12.10 -25.28
N GLY A 58 20.75 12.99 -24.58
CA GLY A 58 20.03 14.12 -25.19
C GLY A 58 18.75 13.73 -25.96
N ARG A 59 18.50 12.44 -26.16
CA ARG A 59 17.26 11.93 -26.76
C ARG A 59 16.08 12.13 -25.83
N ARG A 60 14.89 12.46 -26.37
CA ARG A 60 13.66 12.53 -25.58
C ARG A 60 13.00 11.16 -25.53
N VAL A 61 12.87 10.58 -24.34
CA VAL A 61 12.26 9.27 -24.12
C VAL A 61 10.95 9.42 -23.36
N VAL A 62 9.95 8.62 -23.74
CA VAL A 62 8.68 8.56 -23.02
C VAL A 62 8.83 7.61 -21.84
N LEU A 63 8.79 8.16 -20.63
CA LEU A 63 8.80 7.40 -19.40
C LEU A 63 7.37 7.09 -18.97
N THR A 64 7.10 5.81 -18.78
CA THR A 64 5.82 5.29 -18.30
C THR A 64 6.04 4.71 -16.90
N ILE A 65 5.60 5.45 -15.88
CA ILE A 65 5.84 5.12 -14.46
C ILE A 65 4.50 4.91 -13.77
N PRO A 66 4.33 3.97 -12.83
CA PRO A 66 3.09 3.88 -12.05
C PRO A 66 2.80 5.21 -11.32
N SER A 67 1.56 5.66 -11.38
CA SER A 67 1.13 6.90 -10.75
C SER A 67 1.15 6.76 -9.22
N LYS A 68 1.39 7.87 -8.51
CA LYS A 68 1.32 7.94 -7.04
C LYS A 68 0.01 7.36 -6.47
N PRO A 69 -1.20 7.66 -7.01
CA PRO A 69 -2.43 7.06 -6.49
C PRO A 69 -2.51 5.55 -6.73
N ALA A 70 -2.00 5.04 -7.86
CA ALA A 70 -1.95 3.60 -8.11
C ALA A 70 -1.05 2.88 -7.09
N LEU A 71 0.10 3.48 -6.77
CA LEU A 71 1.00 2.98 -5.71
C LEU A 71 0.32 3.01 -4.34
N ALA A 72 -0.34 4.12 -4.01
CA ALA A 72 -1.04 4.29 -2.74
C ALA A 72 -2.16 3.27 -2.54
N SER A 73 -2.93 2.97 -3.59
CA SER A 73 -4.00 1.97 -3.55
C SER A 73 -3.47 0.57 -3.22
N VAL A 74 -2.34 0.18 -3.83
CA VAL A 74 -1.73 -1.14 -3.56
C VAL A 74 -1.08 -1.19 -2.19
N MET A 75 -0.39 -0.13 -1.77
CA MET A 75 0.12 -0.02 -0.40
C MET A 75 -1.01 -0.11 0.63
N HIS A 76 -2.14 0.52 0.38
CA HIS A 76 -3.31 0.45 1.25
C HIS A 76 -3.87 -0.97 1.32
N LYS A 77 -3.97 -1.66 0.18
CA LYS A 77 -4.42 -3.06 0.12
C LYS A 77 -3.51 -3.99 0.90
N ILE A 78 -2.20 -3.84 0.75
CA ILE A 78 -1.20 -4.63 1.50
C ILE A 78 -1.34 -4.34 2.99
N LYS A 79 -1.34 -3.05 3.38
CA LYS A 79 -1.50 -2.62 4.78
C LYS A 79 -2.78 -3.16 5.44
N LYS A 80 -3.86 -3.33 4.66
CA LYS A 80 -5.11 -3.94 5.14
C LYS A 80 -4.93 -5.45 5.40
N LEU A 81 -4.23 -6.16 4.51
CA LEU A 81 -3.95 -7.59 4.67
C LEU A 81 -3.00 -7.88 5.84
N THR A 82 -2.12 -6.94 6.16
CA THR A 82 -1.08 -7.08 7.19
C THR A 82 -1.38 -6.24 8.45
N GLY A 83 -2.63 -5.78 8.56
CA GLY A 83 -3.11 -4.95 9.66
C GLY A 83 -3.18 -5.70 11.00
N ARG A 84 -3.66 -5.00 12.03
CA ARG A 84 -3.76 -5.56 13.40
C ARG A 84 -4.61 -6.83 13.49
N SER A 85 -5.59 -7.00 12.61
CA SER A 85 -6.44 -8.19 12.51
C SER A 85 -5.66 -9.47 12.17
N THR A 86 -4.49 -9.33 11.55
CA THR A 86 -3.70 -10.44 11.03
C THR A 86 -2.53 -10.80 11.95
N THR A 87 -2.42 -10.13 13.10
CA THR A 87 -1.35 -10.32 14.10
C THR A 87 -1.31 -11.74 14.67
N SER A 88 -2.44 -12.44 14.66
CA SER A 88 -2.57 -13.82 15.14
C SER A 88 -2.26 -14.88 14.08
N LEU A 89 -2.10 -14.50 12.80
CA LEU A 89 -1.82 -15.46 11.72
C LEU A 89 -0.32 -15.77 11.63
N SER A 90 -0.01 -16.98 11.16
CA SER A 90 1.37 -17.34 10.86
C SER A 90 1.91 -16.51 9.68
N LEU A 91 3.23 -16.29 9.66
CA LEU A 91 3.89 -15.59 8.56
C LEU A 91 3.54 -16.21 7.19
N GLU A 92 3.43 -17.54 7.14
CA GLU A 92 3.09 -18.26 5.93
C GLU A 92 1.69 -17.92 5.42
N GLN A 93 0.70 -17.82 6.30
CA GLN A 93 -0.66 -17.43 5.93
C GLN A 93 -0.72 -16.00 5.40
N VAL A 94 0.03 -15.08 6.03
CA VAL A 94 0.15 -13.70 5.55
C VAL A 94 0.77 -13.67 4.16
N LEU A 95 1.89 -14.39 3.95
CA LEU A 95 2.56 -14.45 2.65
C LEU A 95 1.67 -15.05 1.56
N ARG A 96 0.90 -16.11 1.85
CA ARG A 96 -0.06 -16.68 0.91
C ARG A 96 -1.13 -15.68 0.49
N SER A 97 -1.53 -14.75 1.36
CA SER A 97 -2.51 -13.70 1.04
C SER A 97 -1.91 -12.53 0.24
N VAL A 98 -0.66 -12.15 0.53
CA VAL A 98 0.00 -10.98 -0.08
C VAL A 98 0.61 -11.31 -1.44
N ASN A 99 1.18 -12.51 -1.61
CA ASN A 99 1.86 -12.92 -2.83
C ASN A 99 1.00 -12.81 -4.11
N PRO A 100 -0.28 -13.24 -4.14
CA PRO A 100 -1.12 -13.07 -5.32
C PRO A 100 -1.38 -11.61 -5.69
N VAL A 101 -1.54 -10.73 -4.70
CA VAL A 101 -1.75 -9.30 -4.92
C VAL A 101 -0.52 -8.67 -5.55
N LEU A 102 0.66 -8.99 -5.02
CA LEU A 102 1.92 -8.51 -5.58
C LEU A 102 2.15 -9.04 -6.98
N ARG A 103 1.95 -10.35 -7.22
CA ARG A 103 2.09 -10.96 -8.55
C ARG A 103 1.18 -10.32 -9.59
N GLY A 104 -0.09 -10.11 -9.26
CA GLY A 104 -1.03 -9.43 -10.17
C GLY A 104 -0.59 -7.99 -10.45
N TRP A 105 -0.14 -7.27 -9.42
CA TRP A 105 0.31 -5.89 -9.55
C TRP A 105 1.59 -5.77 -10.38
N THR A 106 2.60 -6.60 -10.12
CA THR A 106 3.84 -6.62 -10.90
C THR A 106 3.58 -7.04 -12.34
N ALA A 107 2.66 -7.98 -12.56
CA ALA A 107 2.27 -8.41 -13.90
C ALA A 107 1.62 -7.29 -14.72
N TYR A 108 0.79 -6.44 -14.09
CA TYR A 108 0.16 -5.29 -14.74
C TYR A 108 1.17 -4.17 -15.06
N PHE A 109 2.02 -3.81 -14.09
CA PHE A 109 3.00 -2.73 -14.25
C PHE A 109 4.33 -3.15 -14.90
N ARG A 110 4.44 -4.40 -15.39
CA ARG A 110 5.67 -4.96 -15.99
C ARG A 110 6.16 -4.18 -17.22
N TYR A 111 5.21 -3.64 -17.99
CA TYR A 111 5.50 -2.98 -19.27
C TYR A 111 5.96 -1.53 -19.09
N GLY A 112 5.89 -0.99 -17.88
CA GLY A 112 6.41 0.35 -17.56
C GLY A 112 7.89 0.34 -17.21
N ALA A 113 8.52 1.53 -17.21
CA ALA A 113 9.87 1.78 -16.73
C ALA A 113 9.93 1.75 -15.18
N SER A 114 9.38 0.69 -14.58
CA SER A 114 8.97 0.65 -13.17
C SER A 114 9.92 -0.14 -12.27
N LYS A 115 11.08 -0.61 -12.76
CA LYS A 115 11.97 -1.53 -12.02
C LYS A 115 12.28 -1.02 -10.61
N ARG A 116 12.64 0.26 -10.48
CA ARG A 116 12.98 0.90 -9.20
C ARG A 116 11.77 1.05 -8.27
N THR A 117 10.59 1.34 -8.82
CA THR A 117 9.35 1.51 -8.05
C THR A 117 8.77 0.16 -7.60
N LEU A 118 8.87 -0.87 -8.44
CA LEU A 118 8.52 -2.25 -8.08
C LEU A 118 9.41 -2.76 -6.95
N PHE A 119 10.73 -2.54 -7.08
CA PHE A 119 11.71 -2.93 -6.07
C PHE A 119 11.47 -2.26 -4.71
N SER A 120 11.20 -0.95 -4.68
CA SER A 120 10.94 -0.22 -3.44
C SER A 120 9.64 -0.65 -2.74
N LEU A 121 8.59 -0.99 -3.50
CA LEU A 121 7.32 -1.46 -2.96
C LEU A 121 7.43 -2.86 -2.35
N VAL A 122 8.15 -3.75 -3.04
CA VAL A 122 8.45 -5.09 -2.55
C VAL A 122 9.32 -4.98 -1.28
N LEU A 123 10.42 -4.24 -1.28
CA LEU A 123 11.23 -4.09 -0.06
C LEU A 123 10.47 -3.49 1.12
N ARG A 124 9.66 -2.44 0.89
CA ARG A 124 8.96 -1.75 1.98
C ARG A 124 7.86 -2.60 2.62
N SER A 125 7.15 -3.41 1.85
CA SER A 125 6.11 -4.32 2.39
C SER A 125 6.74 -5.48 3.16
N TYR A 126 7.76 -6.13 2.60
CA TYR A 126 8.38 -7.31 3.22
C TYR A 126 9.23 -6.96 4.45
N CYS A 127 10.03 -5.89 4.40
CA CYS A 127 10.92 -5.55 5.53
C CYS A 127 10.16 -4.97 6.73
N TRP A 128 9.14 -4.14 6.51
CA TRP A 128 8.49 -3.44 7.63
C TRP A 128 7.59 -4.35 8.46
N GLU A 129 6.87 -5.29 7.82
CA GLU A 129 5.98 -6.21 8.53
C GLU A 129 6.72 -7.39 9.17
N ALA A 130 7.79 -7.88 8.55
CA ALA A 130 8.66 -8.90 9.16
C ALA A 130 9.37 -8.37 10.42
N VAL A 131 9.82 -7.10 10.41
CA VAL A 131 10.47 -6.48 11.58
C VAL A 131 9.44 -6.17 12.68
N ARG A 132 8.31 -5.54 12.34
CA ARG A 132 7.31 -5.13 13.34
C ARG A 132 6.59 -6.29 14.02
N SER A 133 6.36 -7.39 13.29
CA SER A 133 5.73 -8.61 13.85
C SER A 133 6.65 -9.30 14.86
N ARG A 134 7.98 -9.24 14.68
CA ARG A 134 8.96 -9.86 15.58
C ARG A 134 9.21 -9.03 16.84
N GLU A 135 9.30 -7.71 16.73
CA GLU A 135 9.48 -6.83 17.89
C GLU A 135 8.29 -6.87 18.86
N THR A 136 7.06 -6.89 18.33
CA THR A 136 5.84 -6.90 19.16
C THR A 136 5.52 -8.27 19.76
N ALA A 137 5.87 -9.37 19.08
CA ALA A 137 5.76 -10.73 19.64
C ALA A 137 6.79 -10.99 20.75
N CYS A 138 8.04 -10.53 20.58
CA CYS A 138 9.08 -10.63 21.60
C CYS A 138 8.67 -9.89 22.89
N CYS A 139 8.23 -8.64 22.77
CA CYS A 139 7.82 -7.81 23.92
C CYS A 139 6.56 -8.30 24.66
N ARG A 140 5.65 -9.04 24.01
CA ARG A 140 4.49 -9.65 24.71
C ARG A 140 4.84 -10.96 25.40
N SER A 141 5.73 -11.76 24.81
CA SER A 141 6.16 -13.03 25.40
C SER A 141 7.02 -12.85 26.67
N SER A 142 7.79 -11.76 26.77
CA SER A 142 8.57 -11.42 27.97
C SER A 142 7.69 -10.92 29.12
N LYS A 143 6.62 -10.17 28.82
CA LYS A 143 5.70 -9.60 29.82
C LYS A 143 4.67 -10.60 30.37
N ALA A 144 4.31 -11.62 29.59
CA ALA A 144 3.45 -12.72 30.04
C ALA A 144 4.20 -13.69 30.97
N ARG A 145 5.52 -13.88 30.78
CA ARG A 145 6.33 -14.83 31.56
C ARG A 145 6.72 -14.29 32.95
N SER A 146 6.66 -12.98 33.17
CA SER A 146 6.90 -12.34 34.49
C SER A 146 5.65 -12.25 35.38
N SER A 147 4.46 -12.53 34.84
CA SER A 147 3.17 -12.41 35.56
C SER A 147 2.69 -13.74 36.17
N SER A 148 3.26 -14.89 35.79
CA SER A 148 2.81 -16.22 36.26
C SER A 148 3.68 -16.82 37.38
N ARG A 149 4.54 -16.03 38.03
CA ARG A 149 5.23 -16.42 39.28
C ARG A 149 4.79 -15.49 40.42
N GLY A 150 3.58 -15.71 40.91
CA GLY A 150 3.09 -15.21 42.21
C GLY A 150 3.22 -16.30 43.28
N PRO A 151 3.34 -15.95 44.57
CA PRO A 151 3.99 -16.76 45.59
C PRO A 151 3.14 -17.93 46.08
N THR A 152 3.79 -19.05 46.39
CA THR A 152 3.20 -20.18 47.10
C THR A 152 2.76 -19.76 48.50
N ARG A 153 1.45 -19.73 48.73
CA ARG A 153 0.81 -19.65 50.06
C ARG A 153 1.08 -20.95 50.81
N THR A 154 1.94 -20.93 51.83
CA THR A 154 1.88 -21.91 52.91
C THR A 154 0.87 -21.43 53.93
N ALA A 155 -0.17 -22.24 54.13
CA ALA A 155 -1.28 -21.98 55.03
C ALA A 155 -0.88 -22.16 56.51
N ALA A 156 -1.59 -21.43 57.36
CA ALA A 156 -1.51 -21.39 58.80
C ALA A 156 -1.91 -22.71 59.49
N SER A 157 -1.40 -22.93 60.70
CA SER A 157 -2.17 -23.63 61.75
C SER A 157 -1.94 -22.95 63.11
N THR A 158 -3.05 -22.44 63.60
CA THR A 158 -3.42 -21.88 64.90
C THR A 158 -3.05 -22.79 66.07
N LEU A 159 -2.74 -22.22 67.24
CA LEU A 159 -3.62 -22.33 68.42
C LEU A 159 -3.13 -21.46 69.58
N SER A 160 -4.13 -20.82 70.18
CA SER A 160 -4.07 -19.83 71.24
C SER A 160 -4.17 -20.51 72.60
N ARG A 161 -3.53 -19.87 73.59
CA ARG A 161 -4.08 -19.48 74.91
C ARG A 161 -3.52 -20.16 76.17
N ALA A 162 -3.25 -19.27 77.13
CA ALA A 162 -3.32 -19.40 78.59
C ALA A 162 -2.14 -20.11 79.31
N THR A 163 -1.71 -19.78 80.54
CA THR A 163 -1.87 -18.69 81.52
C THR A 163 -0.95 -19.08 82.70
N ARG A 164 -0.30 -18.11 83.38
CA ARG A 164 0.14 -18.13 84.82
C ARG A 164 1.19 -19.13 85.34
N ILE A 165 2.27 -18.63 85.97
CA ILE A 165 2.49 -18.43 87.45
C ILE A 165 3.99 -18.29 87.75
N ARG A 166 4.29 -17.42 88.72
CA ARG A 166 5.58 -17.20 89.40
C ARG A 166 6.09 -18.44 90.15
N ALA A 167 7.41 -18.59 90.23
CA ALA A 167 8.16 -18.80 91.46
C ALA A 167 9.59 -18.29 91.24
#